data_AF-A0A1C6M1Q9-F1
#
_entry.id   AF-A0A1C6M1Q9-F1
#
_cell.length_a   1.000
_cell.length_b   1.000
_cell.length_c   1.000
_cell.angle_alpha   90.00
_cell.angle_beta   90.00
_cell.angle_gamma   90.00
#
_symmetry.space_group_name_H-M   'P 1'
#
loop_
_entity.id
_entity.type
_entity.pdbx_description
1 polymer ?
#
loop_
_entity_poly.entity_id
_entity_poly.type
_entity_poly.pdbx_seq_one_letter_code
_entity_poly.pdbx_strand_id
1 'polypeptide(L)' 'MFGKPCCLCDEKQGEKVLVQCIESGSGPGWSLYACPTPCAQQYATRSYAPDWLPDELAKLGLWPPES' A
#
# COMPACT_ATOMS: atom_id res chain seq x y z
N MET A 1 -2.15 -9.37 18.40
CA MET A 1 -2.01 -9.73 16.98
C MET A 1 -1.52 -8.48 16.27
N PHE A 2 -0.24 -8.41 15.92
CA PHE A 2 0.35 -7.20 15.32
C PHE A 2 0.14 -7.26 13.81
N GLY A 3 -0.71 -6.37 13.27
CA GLY A 3 -0.79 -6.15 11.83
C GLY A 3 0.55 -5.67 11.28
N LYS A 4 0.80 -5.88 9.99
CA LYS A 4 1.97 -5.29 9.32
C LYS A 4 1.86 -3.75 9.41
N PRO A 5 2.90 -3.03 9.87
CA PRO A 5 2.83 -1.58 9.99
C PRO A 5 2.64 -0.92 8.63
N CYS A 6 2.05 0.27 8.62
CA CYS A 6 2.09 1.11 7.43
C CYS A 6 3.54 1.44 7.07
N CYS A 7 3.95 1.18 5.83
CA CYS A 7 5.30 1.47 5.34
C CYS A 7 5.64 2.97 5.20
N LEU A 8 4.71 3.87 5.55
CA LEU A 8 4.89 5.32 5.46
C LEU A 8 4.86 6.00 6.83
N CYS A 9 3.92 5.65 7.70
CA CYS A 9 3.75 6.28 9.02
C CYS A 9 4.02 5.34 10.21
N ASP A 10 4.41 4.09 9.95
CA ASP A 10 4.66 3.05 10.96
C ASP A 10 3.47 2.68 11.87
N GLU A 11 2.27 3.20 11.60
CA GLU A 11 1.05 2.85 12.35
C GLU A 11 0.76 1.35 12.23
N LYS A 12 0.59 0.70 13.38
CA LYS A 12 0.39 -0.75 13.51
C LYS A 12 -1.07 -1.14 13.66
N GLN A 13 -1.93 -0.19 14.01
CA GLN A 13 -3.35 -0.40 14.29
C GLN A 13 -4.23 0.05 13.12
N GLY A 14 -5.44 -0.51 13.05
CA GLY A 14 -6.43 -0.22 12.01
C GLY A 14 -6.15 -0.91 10.67
N GLU A 15 -7.08 -0.76 9.74
CA GLU A 15 -7.04 -1.38 8.42
C GLU A 15 -5.80 -0.97 7.62
N LYS A 16 -5.32 -1.90 6.79
CA LYS A 16 -4.17 -1.70 5.92
C LYS A 16 -4.44 -2.33 4.56
N VAL A 17 -4.04 -1.65 3.50
CA VAL A 17 -4.11 -2.14 2.13
C VAL A 17 -2.72 -2.58 1.66
N LEU A 18 -2.67 -3.62 0.85
CA LEU A 18 -1.44 -4.06 0.19
C LEU A 18 -1.07 -3.04 -0.88
N VAL A 19 0.15 -2.52 -0.84
CA VAL A 19 0.64 -1.52 -1.82
C VAL A 19 1.79 -2.02 -2.68
N GLN A 20 2.42 -3.13 -2.30
CA GLN A 20 3.50 -3.74 -3.06
C GLN A 20 3.59 -5.23 -2.75
N CYS A 21 3.73 -6.04 -3.79
CA CYS A 21 4.30 -7.38 -3.70
C CYS A 21 5.74 -7.32 -4.23
N ILE A 22 6.68 -7.83 -3.45
CA ILE A 22 8.09 -7.95 -3.78
C ILE A 22 8.36 -9.45 -3.88
N GLU A 23 8.38 -9.95 -5.12
CA GLU A 23 8.77 -11.32 -5.39
C GLU A 23 10.30 -11.42 -5.27
N SER A 24 10.79 -12.43 -4.55
CA SER A 24 12.21 -12.77 -4.54
C SER A 24 12.36 -14.16 -5.12
N GLY A 25 13.12 -14.31 -6.20
CA GLY A 25 13.20 -15.54 -6.99
C GLY A 25 13.70 -16.78 -6.25
N SER A 26 14.22 -16.64 -5.02
CA SER A 26 14.70 -17.76 -4.20
C SER A 26 14.53 -17.55 -2.69
N GLY A 27 13.78 -16.54 -2.24
CA GLY A 27 13.64 -16.18 -0.83
C GLY A 27 12.18 -15.91 -0.44
N PRO A 28 11.91 -15.66 0.86
CA PRO A 28 10.58 -15.25 1.27
C PRO A 28 10.24 -13.94 0.54
N GLY A 29 9.14 -13.90 -0.20
CA GLY A 29 8.61 -12.67 -0.78
C GLY A 29 8.17 -11.70 0.31
N TRP A 30 8.19 -10.40 0.01
CA TRP A 30 7.87 -9.34 0.98
C TRP A 30 6.69 -8.55 0.45
N SER A 31 5.80 -8.15 1.34
CA SER A 31 4.66 -7.30 0.99
C SER A 31 4.72 -6.03 1.81
N LEU A 32 4.48 -4.89 1.16
CA LEU A 32 4.32 -3.61 1.84
C LEU A 32 2.84 -3.30 1.98
N TYR A 33 2.49 -2.76 3.14
CA TYR A 33 1.13 -2.37 3.48
C TYR A 33 1.10 -0.88 3.85
N ALA A 34 -0.01 -0.21 3.58
CA ALA A 34 -0.20 1.19 3.94
C ALA A 34 -1.59 1.43 4.53
N CYS A 35 -1.75 2.50 5.32
CA CYS A 35 -3.07 2.99 5.69
C CYS A 35 -3.87 3.36 4.42
N PRO A 36 -5.18 3.04 4.35
CA PRO A 36 -6.01 3.33 3.18
C PRO A 36 -5.89 4.78 2.70
N THR A 37 -5.95 5.74 3.62
CA THR A 37 -5.70 7.17 3.37
C THR A 37 -4.88 7.78 4.51
N PRO A 38 -4.05 8.81 4.24
CA PRO A 38 -3.57 9.23 2.92
C PRO A 38 -2.42 8.36 2.39
N CYS A 39 -1.95 7.37 3.17
CA CYS A 39 -0.69 6.69 2.92
C CYS A 39 -0.69 5.88 1.61
N ALA A 40 -1.71 5.08 1.34
CA ALA A 40 -1.75 4.29 0.11
C ALA A 40 -1.81 5.18 -1.14
N GLN A 41 -2.55 6.30 -1.07
CA GLN A 41 -2.59 7.31 -2.13
C GLN A 41 -1.20 7.91 -2.38
N GLN A 42 -0.50 8.33 -1.32
CA GLN A 42 0.87 8.85 -1.44
C GLN A 42 1.87 7.81 -1.95
N TYR A 43 1.67 6.54 -1.63
CA TYR A 43 2.50 5.46 -2.17
C TYR A 43 2.25 5.32 -3.67
N ALA A 44 0.99 5.34 -4.11
CA ALA A 44 0.58 5.21 -5.52
C ALA A 44 1.12 6.33 -6.44
N THR A 45 1.48 7.50 -5.89
CA THR A 45 2.09 8.58 -6.69
C THR A 45 3.61 8.42 -6.89
N ARG A 46 4.25 7.41 -6.29
CA ARG A 46 5.72 7.23 -6.39
C ARG A 46 6.11 6.56 -7.70
N SER A 47 7.28 6.91 -8.24
CA SER A 47 7.77 6.40 -9.52
C SER A 47 8.02 4.88 -9.55
N TYR A 48 8.13 4.25 -8.38
CA TYR A 48 8.31 2.80 -8.23
C TYR A 48 7.03 2.11 -7.73
N ALA A 49 5.93 2.83 -7.61
CA ALA A 49 4.66 2.23 -7.26
C ALA A 49 4.23 1.25 -8.37
N PRO A 50 3.62 0.11 -8.03
CA PRO A 50 3.11 -0.79 -9.04
C PRO A 50 1.98 -0.13 -9.83
N ASP A 51 1.98 -0.35 -11.14
CA ASP A 51 0.97 0.23 -12.03
C ASP A 51 -0.47 -0.21 -11.68
N TRP A 52 -0.63 -1.36 -11.04
CA TRP A 52 -1.94 -1.85 -10.60
C TRP A 52 -2.52 -1.12 -9.39
N LEU A 53 -1.70 -0.40 -8.62
CA LEU A 53 -2.13 0.15 -7.32
C LEU A 53 -3.20 1.24 -7.44
N PRO A 54 -3.10 2.22 -8.35
CA PRO A 54 -4.17 3.20 -8.55
C PRO A 54 -5.52 2.56 -8.90
N ASP A 55 -5.55 1.54 -9.76
CA ASP A 55 -6.77 0.82 -10.14
C ASP A 55 -7.39 0.07 -8.96
N GLU A 56 -6.57 -0.60 -8.14
CA GLU A 56 -7.05 -1.27 -6.92
C GLU A 56 -7.59 -0.26 -5.89
N LEU A 57 -6.93 0.88 -5.70
CA LEU A 57 -7.43 1.94 -4.83
C LEU A 57 -8.74 2.55 -5.37
N ALA A 58 -8.90 2.69 -6.69
CA ALA A 58 -10.12 3.19 -7.30
C ALA A 58 -11.32 2.26 -7.05
N LYS A 59 -11.11 0.94 -7.12
CA LYS A 59 -12.14 -0.07 -6.78
C LYS A 59 -12.61 0.04 -5.32
N LEU A 60 -11.75 0.54 -4.44
CA LEU A 60 -12.05 0.78 -3.02
C LEU A 60 -12.61 2.19 -2.75
N GLY A 61 -12.76 3.04 -3.76
CA GLY A 61 -13.18 4.43 -3.60
C GLY A 61 -12.12 5.32 -2.94
N LEU A 62 -10.85 4.90 -2.98
CA LEU A 62 -9.72 5.60 -2.37
C LEU A 62 -8.87 6.37 -3.41
N TRP A 63 -9.26 6.38 -4.68
CA TRP A 63 -8.53 7.03 -5.76
C TRP A 63 -9.47 7.66 -6.80
N PRO A 64 -9.12 8.83 -7.38
CA PRO A 64 -7.95 9.67 -7.07
C PRO A 64 -8.04 10.27 -5.66
N PRO A 65 -6.91 10.70 -5.06
CA PRO A 65 -6.95 11.46 -3.81
C PRO A 65 -7.79 12.72 -4.04
N GLU A 66 -8.68 13.03 -3.10
CA GLU A 66 -9.42 14.30 -3.12
C GLU A 66 -8.40 15.44 -3.18
N SER A 67 -8.56 16.34 -4.16
CA SER A 67 -7.63 17.43 -4.46
C SER A 67 -7.55 18.49 -3.37
#